data_AF-H2V1W1-F1
#
_entry.id   AF-H2V1W1-F1
#
_cell.length_a   1.000
_cell.length_b   1.000
_cell.length_c   1.000
_cell.angle_alpha   90.00
_cell.angle_beta   90.00
_cell.angle_gamma   90.00
#
_symmetry.space_group_name_H-M   'P 1'
#
loop_
_entity.id
_entity.type
_entity.pdbx_description
1 polymer ?
#
loop_
_entity_poly.entity_id
_entity_poly.type
_entity_poly.pdbx_seq_one_letter_code
_entity_poly.pdbx_strand_id
1 'polypeptide(L)'
;FSLVSLALKTKLLKQAATMLERDKEEKKKEREAALSERVPPLQMSGLSVQDLQTLCKELQHKIDVVDEERYDIELKVGKNTKEIENLTQKVFELKGKMKRPALKRVKISADAMLGALLGGKVKESVDFKANLKTVKKEDEKKEEVTDWRKNVEAMSGMEGRKKLFDAGQ
;
A
#
# COMPACT_ATOMS: atom_id res chain seq x y z
N PHE A 1 20.24 12.57 -11.84
CA PHE A 1 20.37 11.10 -11.87
C PHE A 1 19.66 10.36 -10.73
N SER A 2 19.75 10.76 -9.44
CA SER A 2 19.10 10.01 -8.35
C SER A 2 17.55 10.07 -8.34
N LEU A 3 16.96 11.21 -8.72
CA LEU A 3 15.49 11.37 -8.76
C LEU A 3 14.82 10.49 -9.82
N VAL A 4 15.42 10.36 -11.00
CA VAL A 4 14.91 9.49 -12.07
C VAL A 4 14.98 8.01 -11.65
N SER A 5 16.07 7.60 -11.00
CA SER A 5 16.20 6.24 -10.45
C SER A 5 15.16 5.95 -9.37
N LEU A 6 14.90 6.91 -8.48
CA LEU A 6 13.88 6.78 -7.43
C LEU A 6 12.45 6.70 -8.01
N ALA A 7 12.16 7.52 -9.03
CA ALA A 7 10.86 7.50 -9.70
C ALA A 7 10.58 6.14 -10.37
N LEU A 8 11.58 5.55 -11.03
CA LEU A 8 11.46 4.23 -11.65
C LEU A 8 11.30 3.12 -10.60
N LYS A 9 12.10 3.12 -9.53
CA LYS A 9 11.96 2.14 -8.42
C LYS A 9 10.58 2.21 -7.77
N THR A 10 10.07 3.42 -7.55
CA THR A 10 8.71 3.62 -7.01
C THR A 10 7.65 3.04 -7.95
N LYS A 11 7.76 3.28 -9.27
CA LYS A 11 6.82 2.72 -10.26
C LYS A 11 6.88 1.19 -10.27
N LEU A 12 8.07 0.61 -10.24
CA LEU A 12 8.26 -0.85 -10.18
C LEU A 12 7.63 -1.46 -8.92
N LEU A 13 7.87 -0.88 -7.75
CA LEU A 13 7.28 -1.37 -6.50
C LEU A 13 5.76 -1.25 -6.48
N LYS A 14 5.21 -0.17 -7.03
CA LYS A 14 3.74 -0.02 -7.18
C LYS A 14 3.16 -1.11 -8.07
N GLN A 15 3.80 -1.37 -9.22
CA GLN A 15 3.36 -2.43 -10.12
C GLN A 15 3.47 -3.82 -9.47
N ALA A 16 4.58 -4.10 -8.79
CA ALA A 16 4.80 -5.37 -8.09
C ALA A 16 3.76 -5.59 -6.97
N ALA A 17 3.38 -4.54 -6.24
CA ALA A 17 2.31 -4.63 -5.24
C ALA A 17 0.96 -4.96 -5.87
N THR A 18 0.60 -4.30 -6.98
CA THR A 18 -0.62 -4.61 -7.73
C THR A 18 -0.63 -6.05 -8.23
N MET A 19 0.49 -6.52 -8.79
CA MET A 19 0.62 -7.91 -9.25
C MET A 19 0.48 -8.90 -8.09
N LEU A 20 1.10 -8.62 -6.94
CA LEU A 20 0.99 -9.47 -5.76
C LEU A 20 -0.45 -9.60 -5.25
N GLU A 21 -1.22 -8.51 -5.23
CA GLU A 21 -2.63 -8.55 -4.83
C GLU A 21 -3.48 -9.34 -5.83
N ARG A 22 -3.24 -9.18 -7.13
CA ARG A 22 -3.90 -9.98 -8.16
C ARG A 22 -3.59 -11.47 -7.98
N ASP A 23 -2.32 -11.84 -7.80
CA ASP A 23 -1.91 -13.23 -7.64
C ASP A 23 -2.51 -13.87 -6.37
N LYS A 24 -2.70 -13.10 -5.29
CA LYS A 24 -3.40 -13.56 -4.08
C LYS A 24 -4.87 -13.85 -4.37
N GLU A 25 -5.55 -12.98 -5.09
CA GLU A 25 -6.96 -13.14 -5.45
C GLU A 25 -7.15 -14.34 -6.40
N GLU A 26 -6.26 -14.52 -7.37
CA GLU A 26 -6.27 -15.69 -8.26
C GLU A 26 -6.08 -16.98 -7.48
N LYS A 27 -5.12 -17.04 -6.55
CA LYS A 27 -4.91 -18.21 -5.67
C LYS A 27 -6.12 -18.50 -4.78
N LYS A 28 -6.82 -17.47 -4.31
CA LYS A 28 -8.05 -17.65 -3.53
C LYS A 28 -9.15 -18.29 -4.37
N LYS A 29 -9.37 -17.79 -5.60
CA LYS A 29 -10.34 -18.34 -6.54
C LYS A 29 -10.00 -19.78 -6.93
N GLU A 30 -8.73 -20.06 -7.23
CA GLU A 30 -8.26 -21.41 -7.54
C GLU A 30 -8.49 -22.37 -6.37
N ARG A 31 -8.22 -21.93 -5.14
CA ARG A 31 -8.52 -22.70 -3.93
C ARG A 31 -10.01 -22.99 -3.80
N GLU A 32 -10.87 -21.99 -3.97
CA GLU A 32 -12.32 -22.15 -3.90
C GLU A 32 -12.84 -23.12 -4.98
N ALA A 33 -12.35 -22.99 -6.22
CA ALA A 33 -12.69 -23.88 -7.32
C ALA A 33 -12.27 -25.33 -7.01
N ALA A 34 -11.01 -25.54 -6.61
CA ALA A 34 -10.49 -26.87 -6.29
C ALA A 34 -11.24 -27.53 -5.11
N LEU A 35 -11.62 -26.75 -4.09
CA LEU A 35 -12.42 -27.26 -2.97
C LEU A 35 -13.85 -27.60 -3.39
N SER A 36 -14.47 -26.78 -4.24
CA SER A 36 -15.83 -27.04 -4.74
C SER A 36 -15.90 -28.33 -5.58
N GLU A 37 -14.85 -28.63 -6.34
CA GLU A 37 -14.73 -29.86 -7.13
C GLU A 37 -14.48 -31.09 -6.25
N ARG A 38 -13.54 -30.99 -5.30
CA ARG A 38 -13.13 -32.12 -4.46
C ARG A 38 -14.13 -32.46 -3.34
N VAL A 39 -14.82 -31.44 -2.84
CA VAL A 39 -15.75 -31.50 -1.71
C VAL A 39 -17.03 -30.73 -2.07
N PRO A 40 -17.84 -31.26 -3.00
CA PRO A 40 -19.12 -30.66 -3.33
C PRO A 40 -20.08 -30.68 -2.12
N PRO A 41 -21.05 -29.76 -2.05
CA PRO A 41 -22.05 -29.75 -0.98
C PRO A 41 -22.82 -31.07 -0.90
N LEU A 42 -22.91 -31.64 0.31
CA LEU A 42 -23.61 -32.90 0.54
C LEU A 42 -25.12 -32.73 0.28
N GLN A 43 -25.68 -33.63 -0.54
CA GLN A 43 -27.11 -33.72 -0.80
C GLN A 43 -27.67 -34.91 -0.04
N MET A 44 -28.33 -34.63 1.09
CA MET A 44 -28.90 -35.65 1.98
C MET A 44 -30.41 -35.81 1.82
N SER A 45 -31.05 -34.87 1.12
CA SER A 45 -32.49 -34.84 0.90
C SER A 45 -32.95 -36.01 0.03
N GLY A 46 -33.96 -36.75 0.49
CA GLY A 46 -34.53 -37.86 -0.26
C GLY A 46 -33.73 -39.17 -0.20
N LEU A 47 -32.62 -39.22 0.54
CA LEU A 47 -31.88 -40.47 0.78
C LEU A 47 -32.61 -41.35 1.80
N SER A 48 -32.58 -42.67 1.58
CA SER A 48 -33.06 -43.63 2.57
C SER A 48 -32.09 -43.73 3.76
N VAL A 49 -32.54 -44.33 4.87
CA VAL A 49 -31.67 -44.58 6.04
C VAL A 49 -30.45 -45.43 5.67
N GLN A 50 -30.60 -46.39 4.76
CA GLN A 50 -29.50 -47.24 4.30
C GLN A 50 -28.49 -46.45 3.47
N ASP A 51 -28.96 -45.59 2.56
CA ASP A 51 -28.07 -44.75 1.74
C ASP A 51 -27.29 -43.76 2.60
N LEU A 52 -27.95 -43.18 3.61
CA LEU A 52 -27.31 -42.30 4.60
C LEU A 52 -26.21 -43.04 5.39
N GLN A 53 -26.46 -44.28 5.81
CA GLN A 53 -25.46 -45.08 6.51
C GLN A 53 -24.27 -45.42 5.62
N THR A 54 -24.51 -45.74 4.34
CA THR A 54 -23.46 -46.01 3.35
C THR A 54 -22.60 -44.76 3.14
N LEU A 55 -23.23 -43.61 2.89
CA LEU A 55 -22.54 -42.33 2.71
C LEU A 55 -21.69 -41.96 3.94
N CYS A 56 -22.19 -42.16 5.15
CA CYS A 56 -21.40 -41.92 6.37
C CYS A 56 -20.13 -42.79 6.43
N LYS A 57 -20.22 -44.07 6.03
CA LYS A 57 -19.05 -44.97 6.00
C LYS A 57 -18.06 -44.56 4.91
N GLU A 58 -18.54 -44.17 3.74
CA GLU A 58 -17.69 -43.67 2.65
C GLU A 58 -16.95 -42.39 3.04
N LEU A 59 -17.65 -41.44 3.67
CA LEU A 59 -17.05 -40.20 4.17
C LEU A 59 -16.00 -40.49 5.24
N GLN A 60 -16.26 -41.41 6.17
CA GLN A 60 -15.28 -41.80 7.18
C GLN A 60 -13.99 -42.35 6.53
N HIS A 61 -14.12 -43.30 5.60
CA HIS A 61 -12.97 -43.82 4.87
C HIS A 61 -12.23 -42.71 4.09
N LYS A 62 -12.97 -41.80 3.45
CA LYS A 62 -12.37 -40.69 2.71
C LYS A 62 -11.59 -39.74 3.63
N ILE A 63 -12.07 -39.51 4.85
CA ILE A 63 -11.34 -38.71 5.86
C ILE A 63 -10.00 -39.36 6.19
N ASP A 64 -9.98 -40.66 6.43
CA ASP A 64 -8.75 -41.38 6.79
C ASP A 64 -7.69 -41.25 5.68
N VAL A 65 -8.08 -41.46 4.42
CA VAL A 65 -7.19 -41.30 3.25
C VAL A 65 -6.70 -39.86 3.09
N VAL A 66 -7.60 -38.88 3.20
CA VAL A 66 -7.23 -37.46 3.02
C VAL A 66 -6.34 -36.97 4.15
N ASP A 67 -6.49 -37.46 5.38
CA ASP A 67 -5.61 -37.09 6.49
C ASP A 67 -4.20 -37.68 6.31
N GLU A 68 -4.08 -38.89 5.77
CA GLU A 68 -2.79 -39.46 5.37
C GLU A 68 -2.10 -38.61 4.29
N GLU A 69 -2.83 -38.24 3.22
CA GLU A 69 -2.30 -37.35 2.18
C GLU A 69 -1.90 -35.97 2.75
N ARG A 70 -2.70 -35.43 3.66
CA ARG A 70 -2.43 -34.15 4.34
C ARG A 70 -1.13 -34.25 5.16
N TYR A 71 -0.95 -35.33 5.90
CA TYR A 71 0.25 -35.58 6.69
C TYR A 71 1.51 -35.63 5.82
N ASP A 72 1.45 -36.35 4.69
CA ASP A 72 2.55 -36.42 3.73
C ASP A 72 2.93 -35.06 3.13
N ILE A 73 1.92 -34.26 2.78
CA ILE A 73 2.13 -32.90 2.28
C ILE A 73 2.75 -32.02 3.37
N GLU A 74 2.26 -32.11 4.60
CA GLU A 74 2.79 -31.37 5.75
C GLU A 74 4.26 -31.71 6.00
N LEU A 75 4.64 -32.99 5.94
CA LEU A 75 6.03 -33.41 6.05
C LEU A 75 6.91 -32.84 4.93
N LYS A 76 6.43 -32.82 3.67
CA LYS A 76 7.15 -32.23 2.53
C LYS A 76 7.36 -30.73 2.73
N VAL A 77 6.30 -30.01 3.13
CA VAL A 77 6.39 -28.57 3.45
C VAL A 77 7.38 -28.34 4.60
N GLY A 78 7.32 -29.14 5.66
CA GLY A 78 8.23 -29.05 6.80
C GLY A 78 9.70 -29.26 6.42
N LYS A 79 10.00 -30.21 5.51
CA LYS A 79 11.35 -30.41 4.96
C LYS A 79 11.83 -29.16 4.21
N ASN A 80 10.99 -28.61 3.33
CA ASN A 80 11.32 -27.42 2.55
C ASN A 80 11.54 -26.20 3.47
N THR A 81 10.73 -26.03 4.51
CA THR A 81 10.90 -24.96 5.50
C THR A 81 12.25 -25.06 6.21
N LYS A 82 12.61 -26.26 6.70
CA LYS A 82 13.92 -26.51 7.33
C LYS A 82 15.08 -26.23 6.38
N GLU A 83 14.94 -26.61 5.11
CA GLU A 83 15.95 -26.32 4.10
C GLU A 83 16.10 -24.81 3.86
N ILE A 84 14.99 -24.08 3.73
CA ILE A 84 15.00 -22.62 3.59
C ILE A 84 15.64 -21.95 4.81
N GLU A 85 15.34 -22.40 6.03
CA GLU A 85 15.97 -21.90 7.26
C GLU A 85 17.49 -22.12 7.24
N ASN A 86 17.93 -23.34 6.93
CA ASN A 86 19.34 -23.70 6.83
C ASN A 86 20.06 -22.86 5.76
N LEU A 87 19.46 -22.70 4.58
CA LEU A 87 20.02 -21.88 3.51
C LEU A 87 20.05 -20.40 3.89
N THR A 88 19.03 -19.90 4.58
CA THR A 88 18.98 -18.50 5.06
C THR A 88 20.10 -18.25 6.07
N GLN A 89 20.35 -19.18 6.98
CA GLN A 89 21.46 -19.11 7.92
C GLN A 89 22.81 -19.12 7.20
N LYS A 90 23.02 -20.03 6.25
CA LYS A 90 24.25 -20.07 5.43
C LYS A 90 24.47 -18.77 4.67
N VAL A 91 23.43 -18.21 4.06
CA VAL A 91 23.50 -16.90 3.39
C VAL A 91 23.88 -15.79 4.37
N PHE A 92 23.35 -15.82 5.60
CA PHE A 92 23.71 -14.85 6.63
C PHE A 92 25.18 -14.97 7.04
N GLU A 93 25.68 -16.18 7.24
CA GLU A 93 27.08 -16.46 7.56
C GLU A 93 28.02 -16.02 6.43
N LEU A 94 27.67 -16.34 5.17
CA LEU A 94 28.44 -15.99 3.96
C LEU A 94 28.46 -14.48 3.68
N LYS A 95 27.35 -13.77 3.93
CA LYS A 95 27.32 -12.29 3.86
C LYS A 95 28.25 -11.63 4.89
N GLY A 96 28.77 -12.42 5.85
CA GLY A 96 29.65 -11.99 6.91
C GLY A 96 28.90 -11.16 7.97
N LYS A 97 29.42 -11.11 9.20
CA LYS A 97 28.98 -10.20 10.28
C LYS A 97 29.20 -8.70 9.95
N MET A 98 29.25 -8.31 8.67
CA MET A 98 29.73 -7.00 8.22
C MET A 98 28.77 -5.83 8.46
N LYS A 99 27.58 -6.08 9.01
CA LYS A 99 26.85 -5.06 9.78
C LYS A 99 26.16 -5.75 10.94
N ARG A 100 26.72 -5.68 12.15
CA ARG A 100 25.84 -5.60 13.34
C ARG A 100 24.88 -4.45 13.03
N PRO A 101 23.56 -4.68 12.88
CA PRO A 101 22.63 -3.57 12.87
C PRO A 101 22.89 -2.84 14.18
N ALA A 102 23.30 -1.57 14.14
CA ALA A 102 23.37 -0.78 15.35
C ALA A 102 21.99 -0.90 16.00
N LEU A 103 21.91 -1.46 17.22
CA LEU A 103 20.66 -1.63 17.96
C LEU A 103 20.07 -0.24 18.18
N LYS A 104 19.30 0.26 17.20
CA LYS A 104 18.53 1.47 17.35
C LYS A 104 17.44 1.13 18.35
N ARG A 105 17.36 1.88 19.45
CA ARG A 105 16.24 1.80 20.38
C ARG A 105 14.96 2.12 19.59
N VAL A 106 14.26 1.08 19.15
CA VAL A 106 12.97 1.22 18.48
C VAL A 106 11.99 1.62 19.56
N LYS A 107 11.76 2.92 19.72
CA LYS A 107 10.60 3.40 20.47
C LYS A 107 9.37 2.92 19.70
N ILE A 108 8.35 2.44 20.42
CA ILE A 108 7.06 2.07 19.84
C ILE A 108 6.67 3.16 18.84
N SER A 109 6.36 2.79 17.59
CA SER A 109 6.03 3.79 16.57
C SER A 109 4.82 4.61 17.03
N ALA A 110 4.74 5.87 16.62
CA ALA A 110 3.59 6.71 16.94
C ALA A 110 2.29 5.99 16.57
N ASP A 111 2.24 5.30 15.42
CA ASP A 111 1.09 4.51 14.98
C ASP A 111 0.76 3.33 15.89
N ALA A 112 1.77 2.61 16.39
CA ALA A 112 1.55 1.49 17.31
C ALA A 112 1.07 1.98 18.69
N MET A 113 1.60 3.12 19.17
CA MET A 113 1.13 3.76 20.39
C MET A 113 -0.29 4.34 20.22
N LEU A 114 -0.55 5.06 19.13
CA LEU A 114 -1.85 5.69 18.86
C LEU A 114 -2.93 4.66 18.56
N GLY A 115 -2.62 3.59 17.84
CA GLY A 115 -3.54 2.48 17.60
C GLY A 115 -3.92 1.74 18.89
N ALA A 116 -2.97 1.59 19.82
CA ALA A 116 -3.22 0.97 21.12
C ALA A 116 -4.00 1.90 22.10
N LEU A 117 -3.75 3.21 22.06
CA LEU A 117 -4.36 4.19 22.98
C LEU A 117 -5.72 4.73 22.49
N LEU A 118 -5.91 4.88 21.18
CA LEU A 118 -7.05 5.60 20.60
C LEU A 118 -7.95 4.70 19.73
N GLY A 119 -7.60 3.41 19.57
CA GLY A 119 -8.32 2.48 18.72
C GLY A 119 -8.32 2.87 17.24
N GLY A 120 -9.17 2.23 16.43
CA GLY A 120 -9.18 2.35 14.96
C GLY A 120 -9.55 3.72 14.37
N LYS A 121 -9.81 4.75 15.19
CA LYS A 121 -10.32 6.05 14.75
C LYS A 121 -9.23 6.99 14.20
N VAL A 122 -7.95 6.72 14.44
CA VAL A 122 -6.80 7.51 13.94
C VAL A 122 -6.02 6.77 12.85
N LYS A 123 -6.69 5.88 12.10
CA LYS A 123 -6.10 5.25 10.92
C LYS A 123 -6.06 6.18 9.70
N GLU A 124 -6.66 7.36 9.78
CA GLU A 124 -6.63 8.35 8.70
C GLU A 124 -5.37 9.22 8.79
N SER A 125 -4.38 8.80 8.00
CA SER A 125 -3.26 9.61 7.52
C SER A 125 -2.35 10.22 8.59
N VAL A 126 -1.35 9.45 9.04
CA VAL A 126 -0.03 10.04 9.34
C VAL A 126 0.72 10.26 8.01
N ASP A 127 0.01 10.78 7.00
CA ASP A 127 0.67 11.38 5.86
C ASP A 127 1.18 12.73 6.36
N PHE A 128 2.49 12.89 6.43
CA PHE A 128 3.12 14.20 6.66
C PHE A 128 2.56 15.29 5.71
N LYS A 129 2.02 14.85 4.56
CA LYS A 129 1.37 15.65 3.55
C LYS A 129 -0.04 16.14 3.91
N ALA A 130 -0.75 15.47 4.82
CA ALA A 130 -2.09 15.86 5.25
C ALA A 130 -2.09 17.11 6.15
N ASN A 131 -0.97 17.38 6.83
CA ASN A 131 -0.81 18.55 7.72
C ASN A 131 -0.22 19.79 7.01
N LEU A 132 0.08 19.69 5.71
CA LEU A 132 0.47 20.85 4.90
C LEU A 132 -0.81 21.53 4.39
N LYS A 133 -1.07 22.77 4.80
CA LYS A 133 -2.11 23.63 4.20
C LYS A 133 -1.83 23.73 2.69
N THR A 134 -2.60 23.04 1.87
CA THR A 134 -2.75 23.40 0.46
C THR A 134 -3.40 24.78 0.42
N VAL A 135 -2.68 25.78 -0.10
CA VAL A 135 -3.28 27.07 -0.46
C VAL A 135 -4.31 26.74 -1.54
N LYS A 136 -5.60 26.72 -1.15
CA LYS A 136 -6.69 26.80 -2.11
C LYS A 136 -6.48 28.13 -2.83
N LYS A 137 -6.08 28.08 -4.11
CA LYS A 137 -6.36 29.20 -5.01
C LYS A 137 -7.88 29.28 -5.05
N GLU A 138 -8.44 30.17 -4.25
CA GLU A 138 -9.78 30.67 -4.52
C GLU A 138 -9.71 31.33 -5.90
N ASP A 139 -10.61 30.91 -6.79
CA ASP A 139 -10.87 31.60 -8.04
C ASP A 139 -11.35 33.01 -7.70
N GLU A 140 -10.41 33.96 -7.64
CA GLU A 140 -10.71 35.37 -7.50
C GLU A 140 -11.33 35.85 -8.81
N LYS A 141 -12.66 35.92 -8.78
CA LYS A 141 -13.47 36.53 -9.84
C LYS A 141 -13.05 37.99 -10.01
N LYS A 142 -12.51 38.28 -11.21
CA LYS A 142 -12.66 39.53 -11.98
C LYS A 142 -12.52 40.85 -11.21
N GLU A 143 -11.41 41.54 -11.43
CA GLU A 143 -11.51 42.91 -11.95
C GLU A 143 -10.71 43.03 -13.26
N GLU A 144 -11.41 43.58 -14.24
CA GLU A 144 -10.99 43.81 -15.61
C GLU A 144 -9.97 44.95 -15.60
N VAL A 145 -8.68 44.62 -15.51
CA VAL A 145 -7.59 45.61 -15.61
C VAL A 145 -7.55 46.14 -17.05
N THR A 146 -8.33 47.18 -17.29
CA THR A 146 -8.30 47.98 -18.51
C THR A 146 -7.01 48.81 -18.53
N ASP A 147 -6.10 48.42 -19.42
CA ASP A 147 -4.94 49.15 -19.94
C ASP A 147 -4.06 49.90 -18.92
N TRP A 148 -2.92 49.28 -18.57
CA TRP A 148 -1.89 49.83 -17.68
C TRP A 148 -1.39 51.25 -18.07
N ARG A 149 -1.58 51.68 -19.32
CA ARG A 149 -1.21 53.03 -19.78
C ARG A 149 -1.94 54.15 -19.06
N LYS A 150 -3.21 53.97 -18.67
CA LYS A 150 -4.01 55.04 -18.04
C LYS A 150 -3.59 55.36 -16.61
N ASN A 151 -3.05 54.39 -15.88
CA ASN A 151 -2.64 54.58 -14.49
C ASN A 151 -1.31 55.36 -14.37
N VAL A 152 -0.46 55.29 -15.39
CA VAL A 152 0.84 55.97 -15.42
C VAL A 152 0.69 57.46 -15.74
N GLU A 153 -0.20 57.82 -16.67
CA GLU A 153 -0.46 59.24 -17.02
C GLU A 153 -1.15 60.01 -15.88
N ALA A 154 -2.00 59.34 -15.09
CA ALA A 154 -2.67 59.94 -13.93
C ALA A 154 -1.70 60.32 -12.80
N MET A 155 -0.52 59.70 -12.73
CA MET A 155 0.49 59.94 -11.68
C MET A 155 1.60 60.93 -12.11
N SER A 156 1.65 61.36 -13.38
CA SER A 156 2.69 62.28 -13.87
C SER A 156 2.32 63.77 -13.76
N GLY A 157 1.15 64.09 -13.21
CA GLY A 157 0.55 65.42 -13.32
C GLY A 157 0.52 66.23 -12.03
N MET A 158 1.59 66.30 -11.23
CA MET A 158 1.58 67.18 -10.05
C MET A 158 2.97 67.54 -9.49
N GLU A 159 3.77 68.34 -10.21
CA GLU A 159 4.76 69.18 -9.51
C GLU A 159 5.12 70.46 -10.27
N GLY A 160 4.30 71.49 -10.03
CA GLY A 160 4.67 72.87 -10.33
C GLY A 160 5.60 73.41 -9.26
N ARG A 161 6.86 73.71 -9.63
CA ARG A 161 7.56 74.90 -9.11
C ARG A 161 8.34 75.58 -10.23
N LYS A 162 7.68 76.58 -10.78
CA LYS A 162 8.15 77.58 -11.74
C LYS A 162 9.40 78.30 -11.18
N LYS A 163 10.56 78.10 -11.79
CA LYS A 163 11.69 79.07 -11.72
C LYS A 163 11.95 79.54 -13.14
N LEU A 164 11.39 80.71 -13.45
CA LEU A 164 11.76 81.49 -14.63
C LEU A 164 13.05 82.22 -14.28
N PHE A 165 14.10 81.98 -15.05
CA PHE A 165 15.14 82.98 -15.28
C PHE A 165 15.43 82.99 -16.78
N ASP A 166 15.26 84.16 -17.37
CA ASP A 166 15.55 84.50 -18.76
C ASP A 166 16.59 85.65 -18.77
N ALA A 167 17.21 85.81 -19.93
CA ALA A 167 18.13 86.86 -20.39
C ALA A 167 19.64 86.52 -20.39
N GLY A 168 20.08 85.90 -21.48
CA GLY A 168 20.84 86.62 -22.51
C GLY A 168 22.36 86.70 -22.40
N GLN A 169 23.05 85.99 -23.31
CA GLN A 169 24.08 86.56 -24.18
C GLN A 169 24.20 85.74 -25.47
#